data_AF-A0AAV7GAR5-F1
#
_entry.id   AF-A0AAV7GAR5-F1
#
_cell.length_a   1.000
_cell.length_b   1.000
_cell.length_c   1.000
_cell.angle_alpha   90.00
_cell.angle_beta   90.00
_cell.angle_gamma   90.00
#
_symmetry.space_group_name_H-M   'P 1'
#
loop_
_entity.id
_entity.type
_entity.pdbx_description
1 polymer ?
#
loop_
_entity_poly.entity_id
_entity_poly.type
_entity_poly.pdbx_seq_one_letter_code
_entity_poly.pdbx_strand_id
1 'polypeptide(L)'
;MDREVRLMRYREKRKNRRFEKTIRYASRKAYAETRPRIKGRFAKRTEIEAEVDRIYSSVAVATTTFLARILYMALFPPSEISIDLCWSIMQSFCFGFLSLGVLGSNAVLL
;
A
#
# COMPACT_ATOMS: atom_id res chain seq x y z
N MET A 1 -20.14 -24.38 57.85
CA MET A 1 -19.01 -23.43 58.03
C MET A 1 -18.46 -22.87 56.71
N ASP A 2 -18.30 -23.65 55.63
CA ASP A 2 -17.66 -23.14 54.39
C ASP A 2 -18.43 -22.08 53.61
N ARG A 3 -19.76 -22.01 53.78
CA ARG A 3 -20.60 -21.03 53.09
C ARG A 3 -20.39 -19.62 53.64
N GLU A 4 -20.40 -19.47 54.97
CA GLU A 4 -20.26 -18.18 55.64
C GLU A 4 -18.87 -17.58 55.41
N VAL A 5 -17.81 -18.41 55.46
CA VAL A 5 -16.44 -17.98 55.15
C VAL A 5 -16.33 -17.48 53.70
N ARG A 6 -16.95 -18.17 52.73
CA ARG A 6 -16.98 -17.72 51.33
C ARG A 6 -17.76 -16.43 51.14
N LEU A 7 -18.88 -16.26 51.86
CA LEU A 7 -19.68 -15.03 51.82
C LEU A 7 -18.92 -13.84 52.41
N MET A 8 -18.18 -14.03 53.50
CA MET A 8 -17.34 -12.98 54.10
C MET A 8 -16.23 -12.56 53.15
N ARG A 9 -15.49 -13.51 52.56
CA ARG A 9 -14.48 -13.21 51.53
C ARG A 9 -15.07 -12.47 50.33
N TYR A 10 -16.28 -12.82 49.89
CA TYR A 10 -16.97 -12.12 48.81
C TYR A 10 -17.32 -10.67 49.18
N ARG A 11 -17.87 -10.45 50.40
CA ARG A 11 -18.24 -9.11 50.89
C ARG A 11 -17.02 -8.20 51.04
N GLU A 12 -15.93 -8.72 51.59
CA GLU A 12 -14.65 -8.00 51.70
C GLU A 12 -14.07 -7.68 50.31
N LYS A 13 -14.03 -8.67 49.41
CA LYS A 13 -13.59 -8.45 48.02
C LYS A 13 -14.46 -7.44 47.29
N ARG A 14 -15.75 -7.32 47.60
CA ARG A 14 -16.65 -6.32 47.01
C ARG A 14 -16.31 -4.90 47.46
N LYS A 15 -15.97 -4.70 48.73
CA LYS A 15 -15.53 -3.41 49.27
C LYS A 15 -14.19 -2.96 48.68
N ASN A 16 -13.28 -3.91 48.43
CA ASN A 16 -11.94 -3.64 47.92
C ASN A 16 -11.83 -3.55 46.38
N ARG A 17 -12.96 -3.43 45.65
CA ARG A 17 -12.92 -3.26 44.19
C ARG A 17 -12.45 -1.85 43.86
N ARG A 18 -11.43 -1.75 43.01
CA ARG A 18 -10.96 -0.47 42.46
C ARG A 18 -11.56 -0.29 41.07
N PHE A 19 -12.29 0.81 40.87
CA PHE A 19 -12.94 1.15 39.59
C PHE A 19 -12.11 2.09 38.72
N GLU A 20 -11.04 2.63 39.29
CA GLU A 20 -10.06 3.42 38.56
C GLU A 20 -9.35 2.58 37.50
N LYS A 21 -9.01 3.21 36.37
CA LYS A 21 -8.27 2.55 35.30
C LYS A 21 -6.86 2.25 35.78
N THR A 22 -6.56 0.99 36.03
CA THR A 22 -5.22 0.54 36.46
C THR A 22 -4.42 0.01 35.27
N ILE A 23 -3.23 0.57 35.07
CA ILE A 23 -2.28 0.10 34.06
C ILE A 23 -1.39 -0.93 34.75
N ARG A 24 -1.63 -2.22 34.50
CA ARG A 24 -0.85 -3.31 35.11
C ARG A 24 0.49 -3.55 34.42
N TYR A 25 0.56 -3.30 33.11
CA TYR A 25 1.73 -3.60 32.28
C TYR A 25 2.16 -2.35 31.51
N ALA A 26 3.19 -1.67 32.01
CA ALA A 26 3.67 -0.42 31.45
C ALA A 26 4.23 -0.58 30.03
N SER A 27 5.04 -1.61 29.79
CA SER A 27 5.64 -1.88 28.47
C SER A 27 4.59 -2.08 27.37
N ARG A 28 3.53 -2.86 27.65
CA ARG A 28 2.43 -3.09 26.70
C ARG A 28 1.65 -1.80 26.38
N LYS A 29 1.54 -0.88 27.36
CA LYS A 29 0.90 0.42 27.15
C LYS A 29 1.75 1.29 26.21
N ALA A 30 3.07 1.36 26.45
CA ALA A 30 3.98 2.09 25.58
C ALA A 30 3.91 1.57 24.13
N TYR A 31 3.89 0.25 23.91
CA TYR A 31 3.73 -0.33 22.57
C TYR A 31 2.36 -0.03 21.92
N ALA A 32 1.30 0.10 22.73
CA ALA A 32 -0.03 0.44 22.23
C ALA A 32 -0.20 1.93 21.88
N GLU A 33 0.63 2.80 22.46
CA GLU A 33 0.67 4.24 22.22
C GLU A 33 1.49 4.58 20.96
N THR A 34 2.60 3.89 20.70
CA THR A 34 3.45 4.12 19.52
C THR A 34 2.94 3.46 18.23
N ARG A 35 2.06 2.45 18.32
CA ARG A 35 1.56 1.72 17.15
C ARG A 35 0.57 2.57 16.34
N PRO A 36 0.68 2.62 14.99
CA PRO A 36 -0.20 3.43 14.16
C PRO A 36 -1.67 3.00 14.25
N ARG A 37 -2.56 3.99 14.33
CA ARG A 37 -4.01 3.82 14.42
C ARG A 37 -4.73 4.55 13.30
N ILE A 38 -5.70 3.88 12.68
CA ILE A 38 -6.61 4.46 11.68
C ILE A 38 -8.03 4.30 12.25
N LYS A 39 -8.75 5.41 12.43
CA LYS A 39 -10.12 5.43 13.01
C LYS A 39 -10.23 4.66 14.35
N GLY A 40 -9.20 4.76 15.21
CA GLY A 40 -9.14 4.11 16.53
C GLY A 40 -8.72 2.63 16.54
N ARG A 41 -8.64 1.99 15.37
CA ARG A 41 -8.17 0.61 15.22
C ARG A 41 -6.68 0.58 14.97
N PHE A 42 -5.98 -0.45 15.44
CA PHE A 42 -4.61 -0.67 15.01
C PHE A 42 -4.60 -1.02 13.52
N ALA A 43 -3.78 -0.31 12.77
CA ALA A 43 -3.61 -0.62 11.36
C ALA A 43 -2.88 -1.94 11.18
N LYS A 44 -3.32 -2.72 10.19
CA LYS A 44 -2.56 -3.88 9.72
C LYS A 44 -1.48 -3.39 8.78
N ARG A 45 -0.36 -4.10 8.87
CA ARG A 45 0.84 -3.85 8.08
C ARG A 45 0.53 -3.73 6.58
N THR A 46 -0.39 -4.55 6.07
CA THR A 46 -0.84 -4.52 4.66
C THR A 46 -1.50 -3.22 4.20
N GLU A 47 -2.20 -2.49 5.07
CA GLU A 47 -2.90 -1.26 4.70
C GLU A 47 -1.98 -0.04 4.71
N ILE A 48 -0.96 -0.05 5.59
CA ILE A 48 0.03 1.03 5.68
C ILE A 48 1.17 0.80 4.70
N GLU A 49 1.68 -0.43 4.60
CA GLU A 49 2.73 -0.77 3.63
C GLU A 49 2.22 -0.55 2.21
N ALA A 50 0.98 -0.88 1.87
CA ALA A 50 0.47 -0.59 0.52
C ALA A 50 0.47 0.90 0.15
N GLU A 51 0.30 1.81 1.12
CA GLU A 51 0.35 3.26 0.86
C GLU A 51 1.79 3.78 0.86
N VAL A 52 2.61 3.35 1.83
CA VAL A 52 4.02 3.74 1.91
C VAL A 52 4.81 3.16 0.74
N ASP A 53 4.56 1.92 0.33
CA ASP A 53 5.18 1.27 -0.82
C ASP A 53 4.73 1.91 -2.13
N ARG A 54 3.47 2.34 -2.25
CA ARG A 54 3.03 3.16 -3.39
C ARG A 54 3.77 4.50 -3.46
N ILE A 55 3.90 5.18 -2.32
CA ILE A 55 4.62 6.46 -2.25
C ILE A 55 6.10 6.24 -2.55
N TYR A 56 6.74 5.24 -1.95
CA TYR A 56 8.15 4.94 -2.17
C TYR A 56 8.43 4.48 -3.60
N SER A 57 7.56 3.65 -4.17
CA SER A 57 7.63 3.23 -5.58
C SER A 57 7.45 4.41 -6.54
N SER A 58 6.46 5.28 -6.30
CA SER A 58 6.25 6.46 -7.14
C SER A 58 7.41 7.45 -7.07
N VAL A 59 7.99 7.70 -5.89
CA VAL A 59 9.17 8.56 -5.72
C VAL A 59 10.41 7.93 -6.35
N ALA A 60 10.61 6.61 -6.21
CA ALA A 60 11.71 5.89 -6.86
C ALA A 60 11.58 5.94 -8.40
N VAL A 61 10.38 5.77 -8.95
CA VAL A 61 10.13 5.90 -10.39
C VAL A 61 10.32 7.35 -10.85
N ALA A 62 9.85 8.35 -10.10
CA ALA A 62 10.02 9.76 -10.45
C ALA A 62 11.51 10.19 -10.43
N THR A 63 12.28 9.74 -9.45
CA THR A 63 13.71 10.06 -9.35
C THR A 63 14.53 9.36 -10.44
N THR A 64 14.25 8.08 -10.71
CA THR A 64 14.92 7.34 -11.79
C THR A 64 14.59 7.92 -13.16
N THR A 65 13.33 8.26 -13.44
CA THR A 65 12.95 8.91 -14.70
C THR A 65 13.56 10.31 -14.85
N PHE A 66 13.64 11.09 -13.77
CA PHE A 66 14.28 12.41 -13.77
C PHE A 66 15.79 12.33 -14.03
N LEU A 67 16.49 11.44 -13.33
CA LEU A 67 17.92 11.19 -13.53
C LEU A 67 18.20 10.60 -14.92
N ALA A 68 17.37 9.66 -15.40
CA ALA A 68 17.49 9.10 -16.73
C ALA A 68 17.29 10.17 -17.81
N ARG A 69 16.34 11.10 -17.63
CA ARG A 69 16.13 12.22 -18.55
C ARG A 69 17.30 13.20 -18.55
N ILE A 70 17.86 13.52 -17.40
CA ILE A 70 19.07 14.35 -17.29
C ILE A 70 20.25 13.64 -17.98
N LEU A 71 20.43 12.35 -17.73
CA LEU A 71 21.48 11.54 -18.36
C LEU A 71 21.29 11.51 -19.89
N TYR A 72 20.07 11.34 -20.38
CA TYR A 72 19.78 11.32 -21.81
C TYR A 72 20.13 12.66 -22.48
N MET A 73 19.81 13.79 -21.85
CA MET A 73 20.20 15.11 -22.36
C MET A 73 21.70 15.41 -22.24
N ALA A 74 22.40 14.77 -21.30
CA ALA A 74 23.85 14.92 -21.11
C ALA A 74 24.67 13.99 -22.04
N LEU A 75 24.18 12.79 -22.35
CA LEU A 75 24.83 11.83 -23.24
C LEU A 75 24.48 12.03 -24.72
N PHE A 76 23.33 12.64 -25.04
CA PHE A 76 22.92 12.97 -26.40
C PHE A 76 22.88 14.50 -26.59
N PRO A 77 23.97 15.14 -27.05
CA PRO A 77 23.94 16.54 -27.42
C PRO A 77 22.96 16.77 -28.59
N PRO A 78 22.09 17.80 -28.55
CA PRO A 78 21.14 18.13 -29.61
C PRO A 78 21.83 18.86 -30.76
N SER A 79 22.79 18.22 -31.41
CA SER A 79 23.37 18.66 -32.67
C SER A 79 23.38 17.50 -33.66
N GLU A 80 22.20 17.07 -34.06
CA GLU A 80 21.93 16.53 -35.40
C GLU A 80 20.40 16.54 -35.62
N ILE A 81 19.95 17.62 -36.25
CA ILE A 81 18.68 17.66 -36.97
C ILE A 81 18.87 16.75 -38.19
N SER A 82 17.88 15.88 -38.45
CA SER A 82 17.85 14.76 -39.43
C SER A 82 18.23 13.45 -38.75
N ILE A 83 17.31 12.59 -38.27
CA ILE A 83 16.39 11.78 -39.10
C ILE A 83 15.08 11.52 -38.32
N ASP A 84 14.17 12.49 -38.35
CA ASP A 84 12.73 12.28 -38.06
C ASP A 84 12.00 11.58 -39.24
N LEU A 85 12.72 11.21 -40.31
CA LEU A 85 12.19 10.47 -41.46
C LEU A 85 12.12 8.94 -41.25
N CYS A 86 12.77 8.37 -40.23
CA CYS A 86 12.74 6.92 -40.01
C CYS A 86 11.52 6.47 -39.19
N TRP A 87 11.04 7.31 -38.26
CA TRP A 87 9.81 7.05 -37.48
C TRP A 87 8.55 7.12 -38.36
N SER A 88 8.52 8.02 -39.35
CA SER A 88 7.40 8.11 -40.30
C SER A 88 7.37 6.97 -41.34
N ILE A 89 8.52 6.37 -41.68
CA ILE A 89 8.60 5.23 -42.62
C ILE A 89 8.29 3.90 -41.91
N MET A 90 8.63 3.75 -40.62
CA MET A 90 8.25 2.55 -39.85
C MET A 90 6.76 2.51 -39.45
N GLN A 91 6.05 3.65 -39.42
CA GLN A 91 4.60 3.66 -39.17
C GLN A 91 3.75 3.29 -40.40
N SER A 92 4.31 3.38 -41.62
CA SER A 92 3.59 3.03 -42.86
C SER A 92 3.73 1.56 -43.28
N PHE A 93 4.69 0.80 -42.76
CA PHE A 93 4.89 -0.61 -43.15
C PHE A 93 4.16 -1.65 -42.29
N CYS A 94 3.60 -1.29 -41.13
CA CYS A 94 2.83 -2.23 -40.29
C CYS A 94 1.29 -2.10 -40.40
N PHE A 95 0.75 -1.09 -41.10
CA PHE A 95 -0.70 -0.91 -41.25
C PHE A 95 -1.29 -1.45 -42.56
N GLY A 96 -0.47 -2.07 -43.42
CA GLY A 96 -0.83 -2.36 -44.82
C GLY A 96 -0.97 -3.83 -45.24
N PHE A 97 -1.05 -4.81 -44.34
CA PHE A 97 -1.23 -6.22 -44.74
C PHE A 97 -2.02 -7.04 -43.69
N LEU A 98 -3.35 -6.92 -43.73
CA LEU A 98 -4.39 -7.94 -43.47
C LEU A 98 -5.68 -7.27 -42.96
N SER A 99 -6.32 -6.55 -43.87
CA SER A 99 -7.78 -6.57 -43.96
C SER A 99 -8.15 -7.88 -44.68
N LEU A 100 -8.83 -8.80 -43.99
CA LEU A 100 -9.90 -9.69 -44.51
C LEU A 100 -10.18 -10.86 -43.56
N GLY A 101 -11.38 -10.87 -42.96
CA GLY A 101 -11.95 -12.04 -42.28
C GLY A 101 -12.57 -11.73 -40.91
N VAL A 102 -13.69 -11.01 -40.79
CA VAL A 102 -15.07 -11.47 -41.05
C VAL A 102 -15.57 -12.50 -40.02
N LEU A 103 -16.57 -12.05 -39.24
CA LEU A 103 -17.69 -12.77 -38.60
C LEU A 103 -17.45 -13.66 -37.36
N GLY A 104 -18.26 -13.39 -36.33
CA GLY A 104 -19.08 -14.46 -35.75
C GLY A 104 -19.12 -14.58 -34.22
N SER A 105 -20.16 -13.99 -33.63
CA SER A 105 -21.10 -14.65 -32.70
C SER A 105 -20.63 -15.26 -31.35
N ASN A 106 -21.13 -14.66 -30.27
CA ASN A 106 -21.86 -15.28 -29.14
C ASN A 106 -21.54 -16.73 -28.68
N ALA A 107 -21.12 -16.86 -27.41
CA ALA A 107 -21.36 -17.96 -26.45
C ALA A 107 -20.73 -17.50 -25.11
N VAL A 108 -21.36 -17.33 -23.93
CA VAL A 108 -22.28 -18.13 -23.10
C VAL A 108 -21.85 -19.61 -22.95
N LEU A 109 -21.80 -20.09 -21.69
CA LEU A 109 -21.22 -21.33 -21.12
C LEU A 109 -19.73 -21.17 -20.75
N LEU A 110 -19.27 -21.31 -19.49
CA LEU A 110 -19.74 -22.06 -18.31
C LEU A 110 -19.49 -21.26 -17.02
#